data_AF-A0AAE1QIM6-F1
#
_entry.id   AF-A0AAE1QIM6-F1
#
_cell.length_a   1.000
_cell.length_b   1.000
_cell.length_c   1.000
_cell.angle_alpha   90.00
_cell.angle_beta   90.00
_cell.angle_gamma   90.00
#
_symmetry.space_group_name_H-M   'P 1'
#
loop_
_entity.id
_entity.type
_entity.pdbx_description
1 polymer ?
#
loop_
_entity_poly.entity_id
_entity_poly.type
_entity_poly.pdbx_seq_one_letter_code
_entity_poly.pdbx_strand_id
1 'polypeptide(L)'
;MRGRVIVSRLTQDGLDYEGSAKLDAVEFRNMGQLGFDDTDDPRFSLAFHSLGETTTNYVKRCSFNVNFSPALGFFSTNSVPVETNIFYHSVGSGVIDEGSDNVYKDNLLVSMLFPGTYNGAQETQNMDWYGAFNLNKATNPVLENNVVAGSEQAGIRTYGENCQDASLWINNEIHSAIFGVLLWKKSGDADSPCKRVSNMYAWRIEDTAFFMMFPLQSTPL
;
A
#
# COMPACT_ATOMS: atom_id res chain seq x y z
N MET A 1 7.49 -2.93 23.16
CA MET A 1 6.95 -3.68 22.00
C MET A 1 5.45 -3.42 21.97
N ARG A 2 4.90 -2.99 20.82
CA ARG A 2 3.46 -2.81 20.65
C ARG A 2 2.89 -3.98 19.84
N GLY A 3 1.59 -4.22 19.91
CA GLY A 3 0.97 -5.38 19.28
C GLY A 3 1.00 -5.33 17.76
N ARG A 4 0.93 -6.51 17.12
CA ARG A 4 0.65 -6.70 15.69
C ARG A 4 -0.35 -7.83 15.50
N VAL A 5 -1.10 -7.80 14.40
CA VAL A 5 -1.89 -8.94 13.91
C VAL A 5 -1.25 -9.47 12.63
N ILE A 6 -1.02 -10.78 12.57
CA ILE A 6 -0.57 -11.47 11.36
C ILE A 6 -1.56 -12.58 11.02
N VAL A 7 -1.99 -12.62 9.77
CA VAL A 7 -2.84 -13.67 9.20
C VAL A 7 -2.02 -14.35 8.13
N SER A 8 -1.66 -15.61 8.33
CA SER A 8 -0.68 -16.25 7.47
C SER A 8 -0.91 -17.74 7.32
N ARG A 9 -0.30 -18.32 6.28
CA ARG A 9 -0.09 -19.75 6.16
C ARG A 9 1.28 -20.11 6.73
N LEU A 10 1.32 -21.12 7.60
CA LEU A 10 2.55 -21.64 8.20
C LEU A 10 2.56 -23.16 8.10
N THR A 11 3.68 -23.72 7.66
CA THR A 11 3.96 -25.16 7.79
C THR A 11 4.82 -25.39 9.02
N GLN A 12 4.32 -26.15 9.98
CA GLN A 12 5.05 -26.52 11.19
C GLN A 12 4.85 -28.01 11.50
N ASP A 13 5.95 -28.72 11.75
CA ASP A 13 5.97 -30.16 12.04
C ASP A 13 5.25 -31.01 10.99
N GLY A 14 5.33 -30.60 9.71
CA GLY A 14 4.68 -31.28 8.59
C GLY A 14 3.17 -31.03 8.47
N LEU A 15 2.61 -30.13 9.29
CA LEU A 15 1.22 -29.70 9.21
C LEU A 15 1.14 -28.28 8.65
N ASP A 16 0.21 -28.08 7.72
CA ASP A 16 -0.11 -26.77 7.19
C ASP A 16 -1.24 -26.13 8.01
N TYR A 17 -0.97 -24.92 8.49
CA TYR A 17 -1.93 -24.06 9.16
C TYR A 17 -2.22 -22.88 8.24
N GLU A 18 -3.49 -22.57 8.05
CA GLU A 18 -3.91 -21.42 7.26
C GLU A 18 -4.79 -20.51 8.10
N GLY A 19 -4.34 -19.26 8.27
CA GLY A 19 -5.12 -18.22 8.92
C GLY A 19 -6.16 -17.62 7.99
N SER A 20 -7.30 -17.22 8.55
CA SER A 20 -8.29 -16.38 7.88
C SER A 20 -8.79 -15.32 8.86
N ALA A 21 -9.04 -14.11 8.35
CA ALA A 21 -9.56 -13.01 9.15
C ALA A 21 -10.57 -12.16 8.37
N LYS A 22 -11.71 -11.93 9.00
CA LYS A 22 -12.79 -11.03 8.57
C LYS A 22 -12.88 -9.92 9.60
N LEU A 23 -12.33 -8.76 9.28
CA LEU A 23 -12.21 -7.65 10.21
C LEU A 23 -13.23 -6.58 9.83
N ASP A 24 -14.11 -6.27 10.78
CA ASP A 24 -15.20 -5.32 10.60
C ASP A 24 -15.35 -4.46 11.86
N ALA A 25 -15.39 -3.14 11.71
CA ALA A 25 -15.55 -2.20 12.82
C ALA A 25 -14.49 -2.37 13.94
N VAL A 26 -13.23 -2.63 13.55
CA VAL A 26 -12.09 -2.80 14.46
C VAL A 26 -11.18 -1.56 14.45
N GLU A 27 -10.73 -1.12 15.61
CA GLU A 27 -9.67 -0.09 15.75
C GLU A 27 -8.31 -0.73 16.05
N PHE A 28 -7.35 -0.49 15.17
CA PHE A 28 -5.92 -0.78 15.34
C PHE A 28 -5.23 0.52 15.74
N ARG A 29 -5.07 0.72 17.04
CA ARG A 29 -4.47 1.93 17.59
C ARG A 29 -3.14 1.62 18.25
N ASN A 30 -2.15 2.48 18.03
CA ASN A 30 -0.87 2.37 18.70
C ASN A 30 -0.17 1.02 18.41
N MET A 31 -0.28 0.48 17.20
CA MET A 31 0.23 -0.83 16.81
C MET A 31 1.46 -0.73 15.89
N GLY A 32 2.08 -1.88 15.64
CA GLY A 32 3.23 -2.00 14.76
C GLY A 32 4.58 -1.67 15.39
N GLN A 33 5.65 -1.91 14.64
CA GLN A 33 7.04 -1.69 15.07
C GLN A 33 7.84 -0.90 14.04
N LEU A 34 8.36 0.25 14.44
CA LEU A 34 9.19 1.12 13.62
C LEU A 34 10.48 0.42 13.15
N GLY A 35 10.85 0.62 11.89
CA GLY A 35 12.07 0.07 11.29
C GLY A 35 11.97 -1.37 10.82
N PHE A 36 10.78 -1.97 10.82
CA PHE A 36 10.52 -3.32 10.32
C PHE A 36 9.47 -3.28 9.21
N ASP A 37 9.89 -2.80 8.05
CA ASP A 37 9.10 -2.69 6.82
C ASP A 37 9.39 -3.76 5.77
N ASP A 38 10.16 -4.78 6.15
CA ASP A 38 10.48 -5.92 5.30
C ASP A 38 9.24 -6.80 5.03
N THR A 39 9.10 -7.21 3.77
CA THR A 39 8.20 -8.24 3.26
C THR A 39 8.26 -9.57 4.00
N ASP A 40 9.44 -9.98 4.47
CA ASP A 40 9.64 -11.29 5.11
C ASP A 40 9.28 -11.28 6.61
N ASP A 41 9.38 -10.12 7.27
CA ASP A 41 8.93 -9.92 8.65
C ASP A 41 8.17 -8.60 8.79
N PRO A 42 6.95 -8.50 8.22
CA PRO A 42 6.18 -7.28 8.29
C PRO A 42 5.66 -7.09 9.71
N ARG A 43 6.19 -6.11 10.43
CA ARG A 43 5.73 -5.77 11.79
C ARG A 43 4.71 -4.65 11.76
N PHE A 44 3.72 -4.80 10.89
CA PHE A 44 2.66 -3.83 10.67
C PHE A 44 1.60 -3.91 11.77
N SER A 45 0.61 -3.01 11.71
CA SER A 45 -0.55 -3.15 12.59
C SER A 45 -1.35 -4.41 12.23
N LEU A 46 -1.52 -4.64 10.93
CA LEU A 46 -2.14 -5.82 10.35
C LEU A 46 -1.38 -6.25 9.09
N ALA A 47 -1.02 -7.52 8.99
CA ALA A 47 -0.40 -8.09 7.80
C ALA A 47 -1.07 -9.42 7.42
N PHE A 48 -1.34 -9.59 6.12
CA PHE A 48 -1.72 -10.87 5.53
C PHE A 48 -0.53 -11.39 4.71
N HIS A 49 -0.10 -12.62 4.99
CA HIS A 49 1.17 -13.13 4.47
C HIS A 49 1.06 -14.58 3.97
N SER A 50 1.40 -14.82 2.71
CA SER A 50 1.48 -16.14 2.08
C SER A 50 0.16 -16.93 2.04
N LEU A 51 -0.98 -16.24 1.93
CA LEU A 51 -2.29 -16.89 1.84
C LEU A 51 -2.68 -17.28 0.41
N GLY A 52 -2.02 -16.71 -0.61
CA GLY A 52 -2.39 -16.87 -2.01
C GLY A 52 -3.76 -16.26 -2.30
N GLU A 53 -4.53 -16.89 -3.18
CA GLU A 53 -5.92 -16.49 -3.45
C GLU A 53 -6.83 -16.76 -2.24
N THR A 54 -7.53 -15.72 -1.79
CA THR A 54 -8.52 -15.84 -0.72
C THR A 54 -9.85 -15.22 -1.11
N THR A 55 -10.94 -15.89 -0.69
CA THR A 55 -12.31 -15.38 -0.81
C THR A 55 -12.97 -15.15 0.55
N THR A 56 -12.23 -15.45 1.62
CA THR A 56 -12.73 -15.45 2.99
C THR A 56 -12.25 -14.25 3.78
N ASN A 57 -11.19 -13.57 3.36
CA ASN A 57 -10.60 -12.47 4.10
C ASN A 57 -11.16 -11.13 3.66
N TYR A 58 -11.32 -10.19 4.60
CA TYR A 58 -11.61 -8.79 4.30
C TYR A 58 -11.22 -7.87 5.47
N VAL A 59 -11.04 -6.59 5.16
CA VAL A 59 -10.86 -5.51 6.13
C VAL A 59 -11.85 -4.40 5.80
N LYS A 60 -12.91 -4.25 6.60
CA LYS A 60 -13.99 -3.30 6.33
C LYS A 60 -14.27 -2.42 7.53
N ARG A 61 -14.58 -1.14 7.31
CA ARG A 61 -14.98 -0.20 8.40
C ARG A 61 -14.02 -0.15 9.58
N CYS A 62 -12.75 -0.47 9.36
CA CYS A 62 -11.72 -0.45 10.39
C CYS A 62 -11.04 0.91 10.46
N SER A 63 -10.45 1.20 11.61
CA SER A 63 -9.62 2.39 11.83
C SER A 63 -8.20 1.98 12.18
N PHE A 64 -7.22 2.56 11.52
CA PHE A 64 -5.81 2.46 11.85
C PHE A 64 -5.36 3.82 12.37
N ASN A 65 -5.11 3.92 13.67
CA ASN A 65 -5.04 5.21 14.37
C ASN A 65 -3.70 5.37 15.11
N VAL A 66 -2.83 6.25 14.60
CA VAL A 66 -1.51 6.56 15.19
C VAL A 66 -0.67 5.30 15.38
N ASN A 67 -0.23 4.71 14.26
CA ASN A 67 0.54 3.47 14.23
C ASN A 67 2.02 3.73 13.90
N PHE A 68 2.94 2.91 14.44
CA PHE A 68 4.39 3.17 14.41
C PHE A 68 5.14 2.49 13.27
N SER A 69 4.39 1.94 12.34
CA SER A 69 4.87 1.25 11.14
C SER A 69 3.78 1.40 10.08
N PRO A 70 4.01 0.88 8.86
CA PRO A 70 2.92 0.74 7.92
C PRO A 70 1.73 0.01 8.57
N ALA A 71 0.52 0.43 8.20
CA ALA A 71 -0.67 -0.01 8.92
C ALA A 71 -1.19 -1.36 8.41
N LEU A 72 -1.40 -1.50 7.11
CA LEU A 72 -1.90 -2.72 6.47
C LEU A 72 -0.93 -3.21 5.39
N GLY A 73 -0.64 -4.51 5.39
CA GLY A 73 0.24 -5.16 4.41
C GLY A 73 -0.38 -6.41 3.79
N PHE A 74 -0.23 -6.57 2.47
CA PHE A 74 -0.53 -7.80 1.75
C PHE A 74 0.73 -8.32 1.04
N PHE A 75 1.12 -9.54 1.40
CA PHE A 75 2.32 -10.19 0.88
C PHE A 75 1.94 -11.59 0.39
N SER A 76 2.10 -11.83 -0.91
CA SER A 76 1.65 -13.08 -1.56
C SER A 76 0.23 -13.47 -1.13
N THR A 77 -0.66 -12.48 -1.05
CA THR A 77 -2.05 -12.60 -0.61
C THR A 77 -2.92 -11.75 -1.52
N ASN A 78 -3.93 -12.38 -2.10
CA ASN A 78 -4.64 -11.87 -3.26
C ASN A 78 -6.15 -11.82 -3.03
N SER A 79 -6.87 -11.04 -3.83
CA SER A 79 -8.33 -10.98 -3.84
C SER A 79 -8.97 -10.53 -2.50
N VAL A 80 -8.27 -9.72 -1.68
CA VAL A 80 -8.79 -9.23 -0.40
C VAL A 80 -9.51 -7.88 -0.56
N PRO A 81 -10.80 -7.78 -0.15
CA PRO A 81 -11.50 -6.50 -0.08
C PRO A 81 -11.10 -5.67 1.14
N VAL A 82 -10.73 -4.42 0.89
CA VAL A 82 -10.37 -3.39 1.85
C VAL A 82 -11.31 -2.20 1.63
N GLU A 83 -12.36 -2.09 2.44
CA GLU A 83 -13.46 -1.16 2.15
C GLU A 83 -13.80 -0.24 3.33
N THR A 84 -14.01 1.05 3.05
CA THR A 84 -14.52 2.02 4.03
C THR A 84 -13.65 2.12 5.29
N ASN A 85 -12.32 1.95 5.16
CA ASN A 85 -11.39 2.05 6.28
C ASN A 85 -10.80 3.46 6.38
N ILE A 86 -10.38 3.82 7.59
CA ILE A 86 -9.65 5.08 7.84
C ILE A 86 -8.24 4.74 8.32
N PHE A 87 -7.23 5.25 7.64
CA PHE A 87 -5.84 5.17 8.05
C PHE A 87 -5.36 6.57 8.44
N TYR A 88 -5.23 6.82 9.73
CA TYR A 88 -4.82 8.10 10.27
C TYR A 88 -3.44 7.97 10.92
N HIS A 89 -2.51 8.82 10.48
CA HIS A 89 -1.22 9.04 11.15
C HIS A 89 -0.38 7.76 11.26
N SER A 90 -0.15 7.10 10.13
CA SER A 90 0.75 5.94 10.05
C SER A 90 2.19 6.41 9.81
N VAL A 91 3.15 5.82 10.52
CA VAL A 91 4.58 6.00 10.23
C VAL A 91 4.98 5.02 9.13
N GLY A 92 5.25 5.53 7.93
CA GLY A 92 5.26 4.73 6.71
C GLY A 92 3.88 4.64 6.08
N SER A 93 3.74 3.83 5.03
CA SER A 93 2.52 3.73 4.22
C SER A 93 1.30 3.32 5.05
N GLY A 94 0.12 3.85 4.72
CA GLY A 94 -1.13 3.31 5.25
C GLY A 94 -1.36 1.88 4.76
N VAL A 95 -1.09 1.65 3.47
CA VAL A 95 -1.19 0.35 2.83
C VAL A 95 0.08 0.03 2.03
N ILE A 96 0.59 -1.17 2.19
CA ILE A 96 1.60 -1.78 1.31
C ILE A 96 0.99 -3.03 0.68
N ASP A 97 1.04 -3.12 -0.63
CA ASP A 97 0.47 -4.24 -1.37
C ASP A 97 1.48 -4.80 -2.38
N GLU A 98 1.77 -6.09 -2.22
CA GLU A 98 2.59 -6.89 -3.11
C GLU A 98 1.83 -8.14 -3.61
N GLY A 99 0.51 -8.17 -3.39
CA GLY A 99 -0.39 -9.22 -3.88
C GLY A 99 -1.00 -8.89 -5.25
N SER A 100 -2.01 -9.69 -5.59
CA SER A 100 -2.78 -9.55 -6.83
C SER A 100 -4.25 -9.31 -6.55
N ASP A 101 -4.92 -8.51 -7.40
CA ASP A 101 -6.37 -8.37 -7.45
C ASP A 101 -7.03 -7.95 -6.12
N ASN A 102 -6.26 -7.36 -5.19
CA ASN A 102 -6.78 -6.76 -3.96
C ASN A 102 -7.62 -5.52 -4.30
N VAL A 103 -8.69 -5.32 -3.53
CA VAL A 103 -9.70 -4.30 -3.81
C VAL A 103 -9.70 -3.23 -2.74
N TYR A 104 -9.51 -1.97 -3.12
CA TYR A 104 -9.55 -0.82 -2.23
C TYR A 104 -10.70 0.09 -2.61
N LYS A 105 -11.70 0.19 -1.75
CA LYS A 105 -12.90 0.99 -2.00
C LYS A 105 -13.26 1.91 -0.85
N ASP A 106 -13.57 3.18 -1.16
CA ASP A 106 -14.06 4.17 -0.20
C ASP A 106 -13.16 4.34 1.04
N ASN A 107 -11.84 4.09 0.92
CA ASN A 107 -10.90 4.25 2.03
C ASN A 107 -10.39 5.68 2.11
N LEU A 108 -10.10 6.13 3.34
CA LEU A 108 -9.52 7.44 3.61
C LEU A 108 -8.16 7.28 4.31
N LEU A 109 -7.10 7.79 3.69
CA LEU A 109 -5.75 7.81 4.25
C LEU A 109 -5.37 9.26 4.57
N VAL A 110 -4.95 9.52 5.80
CA VAL A 110 -4.70 10.87 6.31
C VAL A 110 -3.37 10.92 7.04
N SER A 111 -2.53 11.89 6.66
CA SER A 111 -1.25 12.17 7.31
C SER A 111 -0.31 10.95 7.38
N MET A 112 0.06 10.40 6.23
CA MET A 112 1.19 9.46 6.19
C MET A 112 2.49 10.19 6.55
N LEU A 113 3.24 9.65 7.52
CA LEU A 113 4.51 10.22 7.96
C LEU A 113 5.68 9.44 7.35
N PHE A 114 6.69 10.14 6.88
CA PHE A 114 7.90 9.54 6.38
C PHE A 114 8.76 9.04 7.56
N PRO A 115 9.11 7.73 7.62
CA PRO A 115 9.93 7.21 8.71
C PRO A 115 11.27 7.95 8.88
N GLY A 116 11.87 8.43 7.78
CA GLY A 116 13.17 9.10 7.79
C GLY A 116 13.17 10.50 8.42
N THR A 117 12.00 11.10 8.67
CA THR A 117 11.82 12.38 9.40
C THR A 117 11.09 12.19 10.73
N TYR A 118 10.51 11.01 10.97
CA TYR A 118 9.71 10.73 12.16
C TYR A 118 10.57 10.67 13.43
N ASN A 119 10.05 11.26 14.52
CA ASN A 119 10.64 11.19 15.87
C ASN A 119 12.12 11.62 15.94
N GLY A 120 12.48 12.66 15.17
CA GLY A 120 13.84 13.20 15.14
C GLY A 120 14.83 12.41 14.28
N ALA A 121 14.35 11.43 13.50
CA ALA A 121 15.15 10.82 12.44
C ALA A 121 15.60 11.89 11.42
N GLN A 122 16.81 11.70 10.91
CA GLN A 122 17.43 12.57 9.91
C GLN A 122 18.06 11.72 8.81
N GLU A 123 17.23 10.91 8.15
CA GLU A 123 17.72 10.06 7.06
C GLU A 123 17.98 10.89 5.81
N THR A 124 19.26 11.14 5.52
CA THR A 124 19.70 11.94 4.36
C THR A 124 19.96 11.09 3.11
N GLN A 125 19.97 9.76 3.24
CA GLN A 125 20.28 8.82 2.17
C GLN A 125 19.12 7.89 1.82
N ASN A 126 17.96 8.05 2.46
CA ASN A 126 16.80 7.23 2.15
C ASN A 126 16.21 7.69 0.79
N MET A 127 16.44 6.88 -0.24
CA MET A 127 15.92 7.10 -1.59
C MET A 127 14.60 6.35 -1.84
N ASP A 128 13.98 5.80 -0.78
CA ASP A 128 12.67 5.19 -0.89
C ASP A 128 11.57 6.24 -0.75
N TRP A 129 10.89 6.45 -1.87
CA TRP A 129 9.73 7.32 -2.00
C TRP A 129 8.47 6.49 -1.81
N TYR A 130 8.01 6.36 -0.58
CA TYR A 130 6.80 5.63 -0.24
C TYR A 130 5.54 6.42 -0.63
N GLY A 131 4.46 5.69 -0.91
CA GLY A 131 3.11 6.26 -1.01
C GLY A 131 2.29 5.97 0.23
N ALA A 132 1.29 6.81 0.55
CA ALA A 132 0.29 6.44 1.55
C ALA A 132 -0.41 5.13 1.15
N PHE A 133 -0.75 5.01 -0.13
CA PHE A 133 -0.88 3.73 -0.82
C PHE A 133 0.44 3.39 -1.52
N ASN A 134 1.09 2.31 -1.13
CA ASN A 134 2.31 1.83 -1.75
C ASN A 134 2.06 0.52 -2.50
N LEU A 135 1.71 0.66 -3.77
CA LEU A 135 1.17 -0.38 -4.66
C LEU A 135 2.09 -0.70 -5.85
N ASN A 136 3.34 -0.24 -5.81
CA ASN A 136 4.26 -0.40 -6.94
C ASN A 136 4.68 -1.84 -7.25
N LYS A 137 4.31 -2.78 -6.38
CA LYS A 137 4.51 -4.22 -6.56
C LYS A 137 3.17 -4.99 -6.65
N ALA A 138 2.04 -4.32 -6.46
CA ALA A 138 0.73 -4.94 -6.60
C ALA A 138 0.43 -5.23 -8.06
N THR A 139 -0.22 -6.36 -8.32
CA THR A 139 -0.71 -6.73 -9.65
C THR A 139 -2.21 -6.48 -9.72
N ASN A 140 -2.65 -5.72 -10.72
CA ASN A 140 -4.07 -5.40 -10.96
C ASN A 140 -4.87 -4.92 -9.72
N PRO A 141 -4.35 -3.99 -8.89
CA PRO A 141 -5.13 -3.49 -7.76
C PRO A 141 -6.37 -2.74 -8.26
N VAL A 142 -7.51 -2.94 -7.60
CA VAL A 142 -8.74 -2.18 -7.84
C VAL A 142 -8.77 -0.98 -6.91
N LEU A 143 -8.98 0.23 -7.45
CA LEU A 143 -8.99 1.47 -6.68
C LEU A 143 -10.27 2.25 -6.97
N GLU A 144 -11.23 2.26 -6.05
CA GLU A 144 -12.50 2.97 -6.22
C GLU A 144 -12.75 3.98 -5.09
N ASN A 145 -12.93 5.25 -5.43
CA ASN A 145 -13.32 6.33 -4.51
C ASN A 145 -12.43 6.48 -3.27
N ASN A 146 -11.14 6.10 -3.36
CA ASN A 146 -10.24 6.28 -2.24
C ASN A 146 -9.76 7.74 -2.18
N VAL A 147 -9.54 8.24 -0.97
CA VAL A 147 -9.02 9.59 -0.74
C VAL A 147 -7.72 9.50 0.06
N VAL A 148 -6.68 10.15 -0.43
CA VAL A 148 -5.46 10.43 0.32
C VAL A 148 -5.39 11.92 0.63
N ALA A 149 -5.48 12.25 1.91
CA ALA A 149 -5.51 13.61 2.44
C ALA A 149 -4.31 13.84 3.38
N GLY A 150 -3.14 14.16 2.83
CA GLY A 150 -1.92 14.34 3.61
C GLY A 150 -0.94 13.17 3.48
N SER A 151 0.22 13.42 2.89
CA SER A 151 1.35 12.48 2.87
C SER A 151 2.67 13.25 2.85
N GLU A 152 3.60 12.89 3.72
CA GLU A 152 4.96 13.45 3.72
C GLU A 152 5.79 13.00 2.49
N GLN A 153 5.26 12.10 1.65
CA GLN A 153 5.86 11.71 0.37
C GLN A 153 4.77 11.62 -0.72
N ALA A 154 4.58 10.47 -1.37
CA ALA A 154 3.56 10.30 -2.39
C ALA A 154 2.19 10.00 -1.79
N GLY A 155 1.11 10.43 -2.45
CA GLY A 155 -0.23 9.96 -2.10
C GLY A 155 -0.41 8.51 -2.49
N ILE A 156 -0.19 8.21 -3.78
CA ILE A 156 -0.19 6.84 -4.31
C ILE A 156 1.11 6.59 -5.04
N ARG A 157 1.87 5.58 -4.62
CA ARG A 157 2.97 5.00 -5.40
C ARG A 157 2.46 3.74 -6.09
N THR A 158 2.62 3.63 -7.39
CA THR A 158 2.02 2.54 -8.18
C THR A 158 2.88 2.18 -9.39
N TYR A 159 2.61 1.05 -10.03
CA TYR A 159 3.14 0.74 -11.36
C TYR A 159 2.17 1.07 -12.51
N GLY A 160 0.96 1.55 -12.19
CA GLY A 160 -0.06 1.89 -13.19
C GLY A 160 -0.87 0.69 -13.66
N GLU A 161 -1.99 0.97 -14.31
CA GLU A 161 -2.81 -0.03 -15.00
C GLU A 161 -2.17 -0.41 -16.33
N ASN A 162 -2.40 -1.62 -16.80
CA ASN A 162 -2.07 -1.99 -18.17
C ASN A 162 -2.98 -1.23 -19.15
N CYS A 163 -2.40 -0.66 -20.20
CA CYS A 163 -3.17 0.17 -21.15
C CYS A 163 -4.26 -0.59 -21.91
N GLN A 164 -4.08 -1.90 -22.12
CA GLN A 164 -5.01 -2.73 -22.89
C GLN A 164 -6.22 -3.19 -22.08
N ASP A 165 -6.12 -3.16 -20.75
CA ASP A 165 -7.16 -3.64 -19.87
C ASP A 165 -8.21 -2.54 -19.64
N ALA A 166 -9.43 -2.94 -19.27
CA ALA A 166 -10.44 -2.00 -18.78
C ALA A 166 -9.95 -1.38 -17.46
N SER A 167 -10.26 -0.10 -17.23
CA SER A 167 -9.82 0.55 -16.00
C SER A 167 -10.62 0.01 -14.81
N LEU A 168 -9.90 -0.41 -13.78
CA LEU A 168 -10.45 -0.79 -12.49
C LEU A 168 -10.29 0.35 -11.47
N TRP A 169 -9.80 1.50 -11.93
CA TRP A 169 -9.60 2.69 -11.11
C TRP A 169 -10.71 3.69 -11.38
N ILE A 170 -11.39 4.17 -10.33
CA ILE A 170 -12.53 5.07 -10.44
C ILE A 170 -12.45 6.13 -9.33
N ASN A 171 -12.52 7.41 -9.71
CA ASN A 171 -12.70 8.56 -8.83
C ASN A 171 -11.80 8.60 -7.57
N ASN A 172 -10.51 8.28 -7.70
CA ASN A 172 -9.60 8.38 -6.57
C ASN A 172 -9.06 9.81 -6.45
N GLU A 173 -8.95 10.29 -5.23
CA GLU A 173 -8.54 11.66 -4.92
C GLU A 173 -7.26 11.68 -4.08
N ILE A 174 -6.34 12.59 -4.42
CA ILE A 174 -5.11 12.82 -3.68
C ILE A 174 -4.95 14.32 -3.45
N HIS A 175 -4.70 14.72 -2.21
CA HIS A 175 -4.31 16.09 -1.92
C HIS A 175 -3.39 16.21 -0.71
N SER A 176 -2.73 17.38 -0.60
CA SER A 176 -1.84 17.72 0.51
C SER A 176 -0.66 16.75 0.65
N ALA A 177 -0.08 16.34 -0.47
CA ALA A 177 1.08 15.44 -0.54
C ALA A 177 2.26 16.11 -1.28
N ILE A 178 3.48 15.61 -1.10
CA ILE A 178 4.63 16.06 -1.91
C ILE A 178 4.44 15.63 -3.36
N PHE A 179 4.16 14.35 -3.57
CA PHE A 179 3.80 13.80 -4.88
C PHE A 179 2.34 13.34 -4.86
N GLY A 180 1.59 13.58 -5.93
CA GLY A 180 0.22 13.06 -6.05
C GLY A 180 0.25 11.56 -6.33
N VAL A 181 0.45 11.21 -7.60
CA VAL A 181 0.68 9.83 -8.06
C VAL A 181 2.12 9.69 -8.53
N LEU A 182 2.84 8.77 -7.91
CA LEU A 182 4.20 8.39 -8.25
C LEU A 182 4.19 7.04 -8.98
N LEU A 183 4.26 7.07 -10.32
CA LEU A 183 4.38 5.86 -11.12
C LEU A 183 5.84 5.45 -11.22
N TRP A 184 6.19 4.38 -10.51
CA TRP A 184 7.55 3.84 -10.45
C TRP A 184 7.57 2.38 -9.99
N LYS A 185 8.17 1.50 -10.80
CA LYS A 185 8.52 0.12 -10.39
C LYS A 185 9.93 0.05 -9.81
N LYS A 186 10.06 -0.39 -8.55
CA LYS A 186 11.35 -0.50 -7.85
C LYS A 186 12.25 -1.61 -8.42
N SER A 187 11.71 -2.64 -9.07
CA SER A 187 12.48 -3.73 -9.70
C SER A 187 11.60 -4.70 -10.52
N GLY A 188 12.21 -5.42 -11.47
CA GLY A 188 11.58 -6.46 -12.29
C GLY A 188 11.23 -6.04 -13.72
N ASP A 189 11.11 -7.01 -14.61
CA ASP A 189 10.78 -6.78 -16.02
C ASP A 189 9.44 -6.07 -16.17
N ALA A 190 9.32 -5.25 -17.20
CA ALA A 190 8.03 -4.70 -17.58
C ALA A 190 7.11 -5.85 -17.99
N ASP A 191 6.02 -6.05 -17.25
CA ASP A 191 4.97 -7.02 -17.55
C ASP A 191 4.12 -6.57 -18.76
N SER A 192 4.10 -5.27 -19.02
CA SER A 192 3.46 -4.66 -20.19
C SER A 192 4.28 -3.48 -20.72
N PRO A 193 4.36 -3.29 -22.05
CA PRO A 193 5.06 -2.16 -22.66
C PRO A 193 4.33 -0.82 -22.44
N CYS A 194 3.08 -0.83 -21.97
CA CYS A 194 2.29 0.37 -21.75
C CYS A 194 1.59 0.33 -20.39
N LYS A 195 1.86 1.36 -19.59
CA LYS A 195 1.15 1.62 -18.34
C LYS A 195 0.42 2.95 -18.42
N ARG A 196 -0.71 3.04 -17.73
CA ARG A 196 -1.48 4.28 -17.61
C ARG A 196 -1.88 4.55 -16.16
N VAL A 197 -2.18 5.80 -15.89
CA VAL A 197 -2.87 6.26 -14.69
C VAL A 197 -4.21 6.82 -15.15
N SER A 198 -5.32 6.29 -14.65
CA SER A 198 -6.67 6.71 -15.03
C SER A 198 -7.50 7.07 -13.80
N ASN A 199 -8.46 7.98 -13.97
CA ASN A 199 -9.47 8.33 -12.97
C ASN A 199 -8.89 8.73 -11.60
N MET A 200 -7.84 9.57 -11.66
CA MET A 200 -7.17 10.16 -10.50
C MET A 200 -7.37 11.68 -10.51
N TYR A 201 -7.75 12.24 -9.37
CA TYR A 201 -7.85 13.67 -9.15
C TYR A 201 -6.83 14.10 -8.10
N ALA A 202 -5.78 14.84 -8.52
CA ALA A 202 -4.72 15.30 -7.63
C ALA A 202 -4.71 16.83 -7.54
N TRP A 203 -4.77 17.40 -6.34
CA TRP A 203 -4.79 18.86 -6.11
C TRP A 203 -4.08 19.24 -4.82
N ARG A 204 -3.62 20.50 -4.69
CA ARG A 204 -2.77 20.95 -3.55
C ARG A 204 -1.60 19.98 -3.30
N ILE A 205 -0.89 19.67 -4.38
CA ILE A 205 0.34 18.88 -4.34
C ILE A 205 1.51 19.86 -4.28
N GLU A 206 2.49 19.60 -3.41
CA GLU A 206 3.59 20.53 -3.15
C GLU A 206 4.61 20.54 -4.29
N ASP A 207 5.00 19.38 -4.80
CA ASP A 207 5.99 19.25 -5.86
C ASP A 207 5.32 18.86 -7.19
N THR A 208 5.00 17.57 -7.35
CA THR A 208 4.57 17.04 -8.65
C THR A 208 3.32 16.17 -8.52
N ALA A 209 2.23 16.58 -9.16
CA ALA A 209 0.94 15.88 -9.11
C ALA A 209 1.00 14.48 -9.75
N PHE A 210 1.67 14.32 -10.88
CA PHE A 210 1.84 13.05 -11.57
C PHE A 210 3.30 12.91 -12.00
N PHE A 211 4.05 12.07 -11.30
CA PHE A 211 5.44 11.76 -11.65
C PHE A 211 5.49 10.36 -12.27
N MET A 212 6.18 10.23 -13.39
CA MET A 212 6.28 8.97 -14.14
C MET A 212 7.74 8.67 -14.45
N MET A 213 8.22 7.51 -13.98
CA MET A 213 9.57 7.02 -14.28
C MET A 213 9.51 5.55 -14.67
N PHE A 214 10.04 5.25 -15.84
CA PHE A 214 10.10 3.90 -16.40
C PHE A 214 11.55 3.44 -16.52
N PRO A 215 11.85 2.16 -16.24
CA PRO A 215 13.14 1.61 -16.58
C PRO A 215 13.34 1.72 -18.10
N LEU A 216 14.50 2.18 -18.53
CA LEU A 216 14.88 2.18 -19.94
C LEU A 216 14.86 0.72 -20.42
N GLN A 217 14.10 0.43 -21.48
CA GLN A 217 14.23 -0.86 -22.16
C GLN A 217 15.67 -0.95 -22.68
N SER A 218 16.44 -1.95 -22.24
CA SER A 218 17.69 -2.28 -22.92
C SER A 218 17.34 -2.76 -24.32
N THR A 219 17.60 -1.95 -25.33
CA THR A 219 17.58 -2.42 -26.72
C THR A 219 18.58 -3.58 -26.83
N PRO A 220 18.17 -4.77 -27.31
CA PRO A 220 19.14 -5.79 -27.66
C PRO A 220 20.04 -5.23 -28.78
N LEU A 221 21.36 -5.31 -28.58
CA LEU A 221 22.35 -5.11 -29.64
C LEU A 221 22.33 -6.29 -30.62
#